data_AF-A0A9Q1RDC9-F1
#
_entry.id   AF-A0A9Q1RDC9-F1
#
_cell.length_a   1.000
_cell.length_b   1.000
_cell.length_c   1.000
_cell.angle_alpha   90.00
_cell.angle_beta   90.00
_cell.angle_gamma   90.00
#
_symmetry.space_group_name_H-M   'P 1'
#
loop_
_entity.id
_entity.type
_entity.pdbx_description
1 polymer ?
#
loop_
_entity_poly.entity_id
_entity_poly.type
_entity_poly.pdbx_seq_one_letter_code
_entity_poly.pdbx_strand_id
1 'polypeptide(L)'
;MGTLIALAAFSEGKQLEKVKSAALLSPVAYLSHMTTTLDVVAARAFVSEITTIFGLAEFNPRGEPVSDFLKALCAQAGVDCYDLITALTGKNCCLNDSTVEHFLKNEPQSTSTKNLVHLS
;
A
#
# COMPACT_ATOMS: atom_id res chain seq x y z
N MET A 1 -3.26 5.81 2.78
CA MET A 1 -2.62 7.02 2.20
C MET A 1 -3.42 8.31 2.32
N GLY A 2 -4.74 8.29 2.54
CA GLY A 2 -5.52 9.54 2.68
C GLY A 2 -5.04 10.48 3.80
N THR A 3 -4.63 9.92 4.95
CA THR A 3 -4.09 10.70 6.08
C THR A 3 -2.77 11.38 5.73
N LEU A 4 -1.86 10.69 5.02
CA LEU A 4 -0.61 11.26 4.51
C LEU A 4 -0.86 12.45 3.58
N ILE A 5 -1.79 12.30 2.64
CA ILE A 5 -2.15 13.37 1.70
C ILE A 5 -2.71 14.59 2.44
N ALA A 6 -3.60 14.36 3.42
CA ALA A 6 -4.17 15.43 4.23
C ALA A 6 -3.09 16.15 5.06
N LEU A 7 -2.19 15.40 5.71
CA LEU A 7 -1.08 15.97 6.48
C LEU A 7 -0.16 16.82 5.61
N ALA A 8 0.22 16.31 4.42
CA ALA A 8 1.02 17.07 3.46
C ALA A 8 0.33 18.38 3.06
N ALA A 9 -0.95 18.32 2.65
CA ALA A 9 -1.71 19.49 2.25
C ALA A 9 -1.83 20.52 3.39
N PHE A 10 -2.17 20.09 4.60
CA PHE A 10 -2.31 20.98 5.75
C PHE A 10 -0.99 21.62 6.16
N SER A 11 0.13 20.88 6.08
CA SER A 11 1.47 21.40 6.39
C SER A 11 1.90 22.52 5.44
N GLU A 12 1.42 22.49 4.19
CA GLU A 12 1.62 23.55 3.19
C GLU A 12 0.57 24.68 3.29
N GLY A 13 -0.27 24.69 4.33
CA GLY A 13 -1.32 25.68 4.52
C GLY A 13 -2.51 25.54 3.56
N LYS A 14 -2.60 24.44 2.81
CA LYS A 14 -3.68 24.21 1.84
C LYS A 14 -4.94 23.69 2.55
N GLN A 15 -6.11 24.12 2.08
CA GLN A 15 -7.44 23.65 2.53
C GLN A 15 -7.81 23.95 4.00
N LEU A 16 -6.98 24.67 4.76
CA LEU A 16 -7.25 24.99 6.18
C LEU A 16 -8.56 25.78 6.37
N GLU A 17 -8.89 26.69 5.44
CA GLU A 17 -10.13 27.48 5.50
C GLU A 17 -11.39 26.65 5.15
N LYS A 18 -11.22 25.47 4.54
CA LYS A 18 -12.32 24.62 4.07
C LYS A 18 -12.60 23.43 4.99
N VAL A 19 -11.71 23.18 5.94
CA VAL A 19 -11.79 22.04 6.85
C VAL A 19 -11.95 22.55 8.28
N LYS A 20 -13.13 22.33 8.87
CA LYS A 20 -13.40 22.68 10.27
C LYS A 20 -12.62 21.81 11.25
N SER A 21 -12.45 20.53 10.93
CA SER A 21 -11.74 19.54 11.74
C SER A 21 -11.36 18.34 10.88
N ALA A 22 -10.26 17.68 11.18
CA ALA A 22 -9.83 16.44 10.52
C ALA A 22 -9.71 15.30 11.53
N ALA A 23 -10.30 14.16 11.22
CA ALA A 23 -10.10 12.91 11.95
C ALA A 23 -9.22 11.99 11.10
N LEU A 24 -8.05 11.62 11.64
CA LEU A 24 -7.06 10.80 10.93
C LEU A 24 -7.06 9.38 11.49
N LEU A 25 -7.68 8.45 10.78
CA LEU A 25 -7.65 7.02 11.13
C LEU A 25 -6.40 6.38 10.53
N SER A 26 -5.60 5.72 11.37
CA SER A 26 -4.28 5.19 11.00
C SER A 26 -3.41 6.23 10.29
N PRO A 27 -3.01 7.32 10.99
CA PRO A 27 -2.24 8.40 10.39
C PRO A 27 -0.87 7.91 9.92
N VAL A 28 -0.55 8.18 8.66
CA VAL A 28 0.75 7.87 8.05
C VAL A 28 1.47 9.18 7.76
N ALA A 29 2.67 9.34 8.33
CA ALA A 29 3.57 10.46 8.04
C ALA A 29 4.96 9.96 7.62
N TYR A 30 5.46 8.92 8.31
CA TYR A 30 6.72 8.26 8.02
C TYR A 30 6.54 6.74 8.09
N LEU A 31 7.30 5.99 7.27
CA LEU A 31 7.27 4.52 7.22
C LEU A 31 8.55 3.86 7.79
N SER A 32 9.48 4.64 8.34
CA SER A 32 10.83 4.20 8.74
C SER A 32 10.86 3.09 9.82
N HIS A 33 9.76 2.87 10.52
CA HIS A 33 9.64 1.88 11.60
C HIS A 33 8.55 0.84 11.35
N MET A 34 8.09 0.69 10.11
CA MET A 34 7.16 -0.39 9.77
C MET A 34 7.80 -1.75 10.03
N THR A 35 7.03 -2.65 10.65
CA THR A 35 7.45 -4.02 10.94
C THR A 35 6.87 -5.05 9.99
N THR A 36 6.00 -4.62 9.06
CA THR A 36 5.42 -5.49 8.04
C THR A 36 6.53 -6.00 7.13
N THR A 37 6.76 -7.31 7.14
CA THR A 37 7.86 -7.95 6.40
C THR A 37 7.73 -7.73 4.89
N LEU A 38 6.50 -7.80 4.36
CA LEU A 38 6.23 -7.54 2.96
C LEU A 38 6.60 -6.11 2.56
N ASP A 39 6.23 -5.10 3.36
CA ASP A 39 6.55 -3.70 3.06
C ASP A 39 8.04 -3.42 3.10
N VAL A 40 8.77 -4.02 4.04
CA VAL A 40 10.24 -3.87 4.13
C VAL A 40 10.94 -4.49 2.93
N VAL A 41 10.49 -5.66 2.48
CA VAL A 41 11.02 -6.33 1.28
C VAL A 41 10.64 -5.56 0.03
N ALA A 42 9.38 -5.15 -0.09
CA ALA A 42 8.87 -4.35 -1.20
C ALA A 42 9.61 -3.02 -1.33
N ALA A 43 9.84 -2.30 -0.23
CA ALA A 43 10.60 -1.05 -0.25
C ALA A 43 12.00 -1.25 -0.84
N ARG A 44 12.73 -2.29 -0.40
CA ARG A 44 14.05 -2.62 -0.97
C ARG A 44 13.97 -3.04 -2.43
N ALA A 45 12.94 -3.81 -2.80
CA ALA A 45 12.71 -4.23 -4.17
C ALA A 45 12.39 -3.03 -5.07
N PHE A 46 11.53 -2.11 -4.68
CA PHE A 46 11.24 -0.91 -5.47
C PHE A 46 12.45 0.03 -5.61
N VAL A 47 13.34 0.09 -4.61
CA VAL A 47 14.60 0.83 -4.69
C VAL A 47 15.63 0.14 -5.61
N SER A 48 15.63 -1.19 -5.68
CA SER A 48 16.64 -1.98 -6.40
C SER A 48 16.21 -2.41 -7.81
N GLU A 49 14.96 -2.87 -7.96
CA GLU A 49 14.28 -3.26 -9.20
C GLU A 49 13.54 -2.10 -9.87
N ILE A 50 14.08 -0.89 -9.72
CA ILE A 50 13.71 0.25 -10.58
C ILE A 50 13.70 -0.20 -12.06
N THR A 51 14.60 -1.11 -12.45
CA THR A 51 14.72 -1.65 -13.80
C THR A 51 13.58 -2.56 -14.27
N THR A 52 12.90 -3.31 -13.38
CA THR A 52 11.91 -4.33 -13.80
C THR A 52 10.52 -3.72 -14.02
N ILE A 53 10.17 -2.65 -13.28
CA ILE A 53 8.84 -2.00 -13.32
C ILE A 53 8.86 -0.67 -14.09
N PHE A 54 10.03 -0.19 -14.57
CA PHE A 54 10.14 1.10 -15.28
C PHE A 54 9.26 1.23 -16.55
N GLY A 55 8.72 0.13 -17.07
CA GLY A 55 7.77 0.12 -18.19
C GLY A 55 6.28 0.13 -17.79
N LEU A 56 5.95 -0.11 -16.51
CA LEU A 56 4.57 -0.16 -16.03
C LEU A 56 4.18 1.18 -15.40
N ALA A 57 3.37 1.96 -16.10
CA ALA A 57 2.86 3.23 -15.59
C ALA A 57 1.86 3.03 -14.43
N GLU A 58 1.04 1.98 -14.53
CA GLU A 58 0.03 1.60 -13.56
C GLU A 58 0.46 0.35 -12.80
N PHE A 59 0.44 0.44 -11.48
CA PHE A 59 0.47 -0.69 -10.58
C PHE A 59 -0.96 -1.17 -10.36
N ASN A 60 -1.36 -2.20 -11.10
CA ASN A 60 -2.65 -2.86 -10.96
C ASN A 60 -2.45 -4.25 -10.34
N PRO A 61 -2.77 -4.48 -9.05
CA PRO A 61 -2.58 -5.78 -8.38
C PRO A 61 -3.30 -6.96 -9.05
N ARG A 62 -4.33 -6.68 -9.85
CA ARG A 62 -5.12 -7.68 -10.59
C ARG A 62 -4.57 -7.94 -11.99
N GLY A 63 -3.66 -7.09 -12.47
CA GLY A 63 -2.96 -7.30 -13.72
C GLY A 63 -1.89 -8.39 -13.58
N GLU A 64 -1.78 -9.26 -14.57
CA GLU A 64 -0.86 -10.40 -14.56
C GLU A 64 0.60 -10.03 -14.21
N PRO A 65 1.22 -8.97 -14.80
CA PRO A 65 2.61 -8.63 -14.48
C PRO A 65 2.84 -8.25 -13.02
N VAL A 66 1.90 -7.52 -12.43
CA VAL A 66 1.99 -7.08 -11.03
C VAL A 66 1.63 -8.21 -10.08
N SER A 67 0.68 -9.07 -10.46
CA SER A 67 0.33 -10.26 -9.68
C SER A 67 1.54 -11.19 -9.52
N ASP A 68 2.30 -11.43 -10.60
CA ASP A 68 3.48 -12.28 -10.55
C ASP A 68 4.63 -11.63 -9.75
N PHE A 69 4.79 -10.32 -9.88
CA PHE A 69 5.72 -9.57 -9.04
C PHE A 69 5.37 -9.68 -7.54
N LEU A 70 4.09 -9.51 -7.19
CA LEU A 70 3.62 -9.66 -5.80
C LEU A 70 3.85 -11.08 -5.26
N LYS A 71 3.61 -12.12 -6.06
CA LYS A 71 3.92 -13.51 -5.68
C LYS A 71 5.41 -13.69 -5.38
N ALA A 72 6.29 -13.12 -6.20
CA ALA A 72 7.73 -13.17 -5.97
C ALA A 72 8.13 -12.46 -4.67
N LEU A 73 7.58 -11.26 -4.42
CA LEU A 73 7.80 -10.54 -3.17
C LEU A 73 7.31 -11.31 -1.94
N CYS A 74 6.12 -11.89 -2.01
CA CYS A 74 5.58 -12.70 -0.92
C CYS A 74 6.45 -13.93 -0.64
N ALA A 75 6.90 -14.62 -1.68
CA ALA A 75 7.80 -15.76 -1.55
C ALA A 75 9.13 -15.36 -0.88
N GLN A 76 9.68 -14.20 -1.24
CA GLN A 76 10.88 -13.65 -0.62
C GLN A 76 10.66 -13.24 0.84
N ALA A 77 9.50 -12.66 1.15
CA ALA A 77 9.12 -12.23 2.50
C ALA A 77 8.63 -13.38 3.40
N GLY A 78 8.39 -14.57 2.83
CA GLY A 78 7.86 -15.73 3.55
C GLY A 78 6.41 -15.55 4.05
N VAL A 79 5.59 -14.76 3.35
CA VAL A 79 4.21 -14.44 3.73
C VAL A 79 3.19 -15.07 2.76
N ASP A 80 1.98 -15.32 3.26
CA ASP A 80 0.88 -15.80 2.42
C ASP A 80 0.37 -14.68 1.50
N CYS A 81 0.47 -14.92 0.20
CA CYS A 81 0.06 -13.96 -0.82
C CYS A 81 -1.43 -14.05 -1.17
N TYR A 82 -2.15 -15.07 -0.69
CA TYR A 82 -3.58 -15.23 -0.91
C TYR A 82 -4.39 -14.14 -0.20
N ASP A 83 -3.94 -13.74 1.00
CA ASP A 83 -4.48 -12.62 1.75
C ASP A 83 -3.51 -11.43 1.76
N LEU A 84 -3.30 -10.86 0.57
CA LEU A 84 -2.46 -9.67 0.36
C LEU A 84 -2.85 -8.50 1.28
N ILE A 85 -4.13 -8.37 1.63
CA ILE A 85 -4.61 -7.30 2.51
C ILE A 85 -4.10 -7.53 3.93
N THR A 86 -4.18 -8.74 4.46
CA THR A 86 -3.58 -9.07 5.76
C THR A 86 -2.06 -8.95 5.70
N ALA A 87 -1.42 -9.34 4.60
CA ALA A 87 0.03 -9.21 4.44
C ALA A 87 0.52 -7.76 4.46
N LEU A 88 -0.27 -6.81 3.93
CA LEU A 88 0.05 -5.38 3.91
C LEU A 88 -0.41 -4.62 5.16
N THR A 89 -1.62 -4.89 5.62
CA THR A 89 -2.26 -4.12 6.72
C THR A 89 -2.11 -4.77 8.09
N GLY A 90 -1.60 -6.00 8.13
CA GLY A 90 -1.54 -6.83 9.32
C GLY A 90 -2.85 -7.59 9.57
N LYS A 91 -2.79 -8.55 10.48
CA LYS A 91 -3.95 -9.38 10.86
C LYS A 91 -5.05 -8.52 11.48
N ASN A 92 -6.23 -8.55 10.89
CA ASN A 92 -7.40 -7.84 11.40
C ASN A 92 -8.30 -8.79 12.21
N CYS A 93 -8.45 -8.55 13.51
CA CYS A 93 -9.30 -9.37 14.39
C CYS A 93 -10.80 -9.12 14.22
N CYS A 94 -11.19 -8.06 13.51
CA CYS A 94 -12.57 -7.62 13.35
C CYS A 94 -13.15 -7.91 11.97
N LEU A 95 -12.32 -8.38 11.01
CA LEU A 95 -12.80 -8.84 9.71
C LEU A 95 -13.17 -10.31 9.82
N ASN A 96 -14.42 -10.63 9.47
CA ASN A 96 -14.90 -12.01 9.39
C ASN A 96 -14.52 -12.58 8.01
N ASP A 97 -14.02 -13.81 7.97
CA ASP A 97 -13.61 -14.53 6.76
C ASP A 97 -14.70 -14.50 5.67
N SER A 98 -15.97 -14.63 6.07
CA SER A 98 -17.12 -14.57 5.15
C SER A 98 -17.33 -13.20 4.49
N THR A 99 -16.79 -12.12 5.07
CA THR A 99 -16.91 -10.75 4.57
C THR A 99 -15.66 -10.31 3.81
N VAL A 100 -14.51 -10.95 4.05
CA VAL A 100 -13.24 -10.65 3.36
C VAL A 100 -13.39 -10.79 1.85
N GLU A 101 -14.09 -11.81 1.35
CA GLU A 101 -14.35 -11.96 -0.09
C GLU A 101 -15.08 -10.75 -0.69
N HIS A 102 -16.02 -10.15 0.04
CA HIS A 102 -16.72 -8.95 -0.42
C HIS A 102 -15.80 -7.72 -0.48
N PHE A 103 -14.84 -7.63 0.43
CA PHE A 103 -13.81 -6.59 0.40
C PHE A 103 -12.86 -6.77 -0.78
N LEU A 104 -12.37 -7.99 -0.99
CA LEU A 104 -11.46 -8.34 -2.10
C LEU A 104 -12.08 -8.22 -3.50
N LYS A 105 -13.42 -8.18 -3.62
CA LYS A 105 -14.08 -7.82 -4.88
C LYS A 105 -13.74 -6.40 -5.33
N ASN A 106 -13.49 -5.49 -4.39
CA ASN A 106 -13.20 -4.08 -4.69
C ASN A 106 -11.74 -3.71 -4.42
N GLU A 107 -11.04 -4.41 -3.54
CA GLU A 107 -9.64 -4.11 -3.22
C GLU A 107 -8.69 -5.22 -3.71
N PRO A 108 -7.39 -4.96 -3.82
CA PRO A 108 -6.79 -3.63 -3.83
C PRO A 108 -7.01 -2.91 -5.17
N GLN A 109 -7.29 -1.60 -5.11
CA GLN A 109 -7.40 -0.74 -6.29
C GLN A 109 -6.03 -0.36 -6.89
N SER A 110 -6.00 -0.09 -8.19
CA SER A 110 -4.79 0.33 -8.89
C SER A 110 -4.25 1.68 -8.41
N THR A 111 -2.94 1.89 -8.58
CA THR A 111 -2.29 3.19 -8.39
C THR A 111 -1.15 3.38 -9.38
N SER A 112 -0.47 4.53 -9.38
CA SER A 112 0.73 4.70 -10.21
C SER A 112 1.91 3.97 -9.59
N THR A 113 2.78 3.36 -10.41
CA THR A 113 4.03 2.75 -9.91
C THR A 113 4.87 3.76 -9.12
N LYS A 114 4.86 5.04 -9.53
CA LYS A 114 5.55 6.12 -8.82
C LYS A 114 5.07 6.31 -7.39
N ASN A 115 3.79 6.05 -7.09
CA ASN A 115 3.31 6.12 -5.71
C ASN A 115 3.91 5.04 -4.84
N LEU A 116 4.18 3.84 -5.37
CA LEU A 116 4.87 2.80 -4.60
C LEU A 116 6.34 3.11 -4.40
N VAL A 117 7.02 3.63 -5.43
CA VAL A 117 8.41 4.11 -5.31
C VAL A 117 8.52 5.29 -4.33
N HIS A 118 7.48 6.12 -4.21
CA HIS A 118 7.47 7.20 -3.21
C HIS A 118 7.41 6.66 -1.75
N LEU A 119 6.83 5.48 -1.55
CA LEU A 119 6.68 4.87 -0.22
C LEU A 119 7.86 3.96 0.16
N SER A 120 8.78 3.68 -0.77
CA SER A 120 9.94 2.81 -0.59
C SER A 120 11.18 3.51 -0.02
#